data_AF-A0A7C4TU08-F1
#
_entry.id   AF-A0A7C4TU08-F1
#
_cell.length_a   1.000
_cell.length_b   1.000
_cell.length_c   1.000
_cell.angle_alpha   90.00
_cell.angle_beta   90.00
_cell.angle_gamma   90.00
#
_symmetry.space_group_name_H-M   'P 1'
#
loop_
_entity.id
_entity.type
_entity.pdbx_description
1 polymer ?
#
loop_
_entity_poly.entity_id
_entity_poly.type
_entity_poly.pdbx_seq_one_letter_code
_entity_poly.pdbx_strand_id
1 'polypeptide(L)'
;MKVLIIDNYDSFVYNLAQYVGELGAEPLVYRNDQLTLKKALMLKPDKIIISPGPGTPSQLRYFGVCSQIIRHLSPKVPTLGVCLGHQGIIWTFGGRIVRAGRVVHGKPSPVWHDGR
;
A
#
# COMPACT_ATOMS: atom_id res chain seq x y z
N MET A 1 -8.29 -13.79 10.04
CA MET A 1 -7.20 -12.80 9.95
C MET A 1 -7.69 -11.63 9.12
N LYS A 2 -7.61 -10.39 9.63
CA LYS A 2 -8.05 -9.17 8.93
C LYS A 2 -6.89 -8.51 8.21
N VAL A 3 -7.06 -8.25 6.92
CA VAL A 3 -6.07 -7.54 6.11
C VAL A 3 -6.67 -6.20 5.68
N LEU A 4 -6.14 -5.10 6.24
CA LEU A 4 -6.54 -3.76 5.82
C LEU A 4 -5.89 -3.43 4.48
N ILE A 5 -6.70 -3.18 3.45
CA ILE A 5 -6.25 -2.76 2.13
C ILE A 5 -6.62 -1.30 1.93
N ILE A 6 -5.62 -0.43 1.76
CA ILE A 6 -5.85 0.98 1.47
C ILE A 6 -5.77 1.20 -0.03
N ASP A 7 -6.92 1.50 -0.62
CA ASP A 7 -7.10 1.80 -2.04
C ASP A 7 -6.71 3.25 -2.34
N ASN A 8 -5.65 3.46 -3.13
CA ASN A 8 -5.26 4.76 -3.68
C ASN A 8 -5.90 5.02 -5.05
N TYR A 9 -7.17 4.60 -5.22
CA TYR A 9 -7.92 4.69 -6.47
C TYR A 9 -7.26 3.90 -7.61
N ASP A 10 -6.89 2.65 -7.31
CA ASP A 10 -6.26 1.75 -8.26
C ASP A 10 -7.24 0.82 -8.96
N SER A 11 -7.00 0.56 -10.25
CA SER A 11 -7.83 -0.33 -11.04
C SER A 11 -7.68 -1.82 -10.66
N PHE A 12 -6.63 -2.20 -9.92
CA PHE A 12 -6.31 -3.60 -9.60
C PHE A 12 -6.43 -3.93 -8.11
N VAL A 13 -6.93 -3.01 -7.26
CA VAL A 13 -7.04 -3.24 -5.82
C VAL A 13 -7.90 -4.47 -5.48
N TYR A 14 -8.94 -4.76 -6.27
CA TYR A 14 -9.79 -5.91 -6.05
C TYR A 14 -9.15 -7.24 -6.44
N ASN A 15 -8.12 -7.24 -7.30
CA ASN A 15 -7.31 -8.43 -7.51
C ASN A 15 -6.57 -8.79 -6.22
N LEU A 16 -6.01 -7.79 -5.53
CA LEU A 16 -5.35 -8.00 -4.22
C LEU A 16 -6.34 -8.50 -3.16
N ALA A 17 -7.52 -7.89 -3.10
CA ALA A 17 -8.57 -8.30 -2.16
C ALA A 17 -9.05 -9.74 -2.42
N GLN A 18 -9.21 -10.12 -3.68
CA GLN A 18 -9.58 -11.49 -4.07
C GLN A 18 -8.53 -12.49 -3.61
N TYR A 19 -7.24 -12.27 -3.91
CA TYR A 19 -6.17 -13.19 -3.48
C TYR A 19 -6.06 -13.29 -1.95
N VAL A 20 -6.27 -12.19 -1.22
CA VAL A 20 -6.34 -12.21 0.24
C VAL A 20 -7.48 -13.11 0.72
N GLY A 21 -8.66 -13.00 0.09
CA GLY A 21 -9.82 -13.84 0.39
C GLY A 21 -9.60 -15.32 0.07
N GLU A 22 -9.00 -15.62 -1.08
CA GLU A 22 -8.66 -16.99 -1.51
C GLU A 22 -7.68 -17.68 -0.53
N LEU A 23 -6.82 -16.90 0.13
CA LEU A 23 -5.92 -17.38 1.19
C LEU A 23 -6.60 -17.51 2.57
N GLY A 24 -7.92 -17.31 2.66
CA GLY A 24 -8.71 -17.49 3.89
C GLY A 24 -8.68 -16.29 4.85
N ALA A 25 -8.23 -15.13 4.39
CA ALA A 25 -8.24 -13.90 5.18
C ALA A 25 -9.43 -12.99 4.83
N GLU A 26 -9.75 -12.05 5.71
CA GLU A 26 -10.81 -11.06 5.53
C GLU A 26 -10.21 -9.75 4.98
N PRO A 27 -10.41 -9.42 3.69
CA PRO A 27 -9.96 -8.16 3.12
C PRO A 27 -10.88 -7.00 3.55
N LEU A 28 -10.32 -5.99 4.21
CA LEU A 28 -11.01 -4.75 4.58
C LEU A 28 -10.53 -3.62 3.67
N VAL A 29 -11.25 -3.34 2.59
CA VAL A 29 -10.85 -2.33 1.58
C VAL A 29 -11.42 -0.96 1.93
N TYR A 30 -10.56 0.05 2.04
CA TYR A 30 -10.96 1.45 2.21
C TYR A 30 -10.15 2.37 1.30
N ARG A 31 -10.80 3.39 0.72
CA ARG A 31 -10.08 4.44 -0.01
C ARG A 31 -9.25 5.32 0.93
N ASN A 32 -8.14 5.83 0.42
CA ASN A 32 -7.15 6.57 1.20
C ASN A 32 -7.67 7.88 1.83
N ASP A 33 -8.81 8.38 1.38
CA ASP A 33 -9.51 9.58 1.83
C ASP A 33 -10.82 9.28 2.60
N GLN A 34 -11.29 8.03 2.56
CA GLN A 34 -12.48 7.55 3.28
C GLN A 34 -12.13 6.81 4.59
N LEU A 35 -10.84 6.71 4.91
CA LEU A 35 -10.33 6.10 6.13
C LEU A 35 -9.57 7.15 6.94
N THR A 36 -9.87 7.22 8.24
CA THR A 36 -9.07 8.01 9.19
C THR A 36 -8.11 7.10 9.94
N LEU A 37 -6.99 7.65 10.43
CA LEU A 37 -6.05 6.92 11.27
C LEU A 37 -6.74 6.31 12.50
N LYS A 38 -7.64 7.06 13.16
CA LYS A 38 -8.41 6.59 14.31
C LYS A 38 -9.25 5.37 13.94
N LYS A 39 -9.96 5.41 12.80
CA LYS A 39 -10.74 4.26 12.33
C LYS A 39 -9.84 3.07 12.04
N ALA A 40 -8.71 3.26 11.36
CA ALA A 40 -7.76 2.20 11.08
C ALA A 40 -7.22 1.51 12.34
N LEU A 41 -6.92 2.27 13.40
CA LEU A 41 -6.51 1.73 14.71
C LEU A 41 -7.62 0.88 15.36
N MET A 42 -8.88 1.32 15.26
CA MET A 42 -10.02 0.57 15.80
C MET A 42 -10.29 -0.73 15.04
N LEU A 43 -9.97 -0.78 13.74
CA LEU A 43 -10.09 -2.01 12.95
C LEU A 43 -9.16 -3.13 13.44
N LYS A 44 -8.06 -2.80 14.14
CA LYS A 44 -7.06 -3.77 14.62
C LYS A 44 -6.68 -4.79 13.53
N PRO A 45 -6.12 -4.35 12.39
CA PRO A 45 -5.75 -5.27 11.32
C PRO A 45 -4.54 -6.12 11.72
N ASP A 46 -4.52 -7.36 11.24
CA ASP A 46 -3.38 -8.28 11.43
C ASP A 46 -2.27 -7.99 10.40
N LYS A 47 -2.65 -7.48 9.22
CA LYS A 47 -1.74 -7.09 8.13
C LYS A 47 -2.30 -5.89 7.37
N ILE A 48 -1.42 -5.14 6.72
CA ILE A 48 -1.79 -3.98 5.89
C ILE A 48 -1.25 -4.16 4.48
N ILE A 49 -2.06 -3.81 3.48
CA ILE A 49 -1.65 -3.65 2.09
C ILE A 49 -1.96 -2.21 1.68
N ILE A 50 -0.98 -1.51 1.12
CA ILE A 50 -1.19 -0.20 0.49
C ILE A 50 -1.12 -0.41 -1.01
N SER A 51 -2.25 -0.17 -1.68
CA SER A 51 -2.42 -0.51 -3.09
C SER A 51 -1.49 0.32 -3.99
N PRO A 52 -1.38 -0.06 -5.28
CA PRO A 52 -0.93 0.85 -6.33
C PRO A 52 -1.81 2.09 -6.40
N GLY A 53 -1.48 3.02 -7.29
CA GLY A 53 -2.29 4.21 -7.54
C GLY A 53 -1.55 5.21 -8.42
N PRO A 54 -2.24 6.25 -8.90
CA PRO A 54 -1.62 7.30 -9.70
C PRO A 54 -0.84 8.29 -8.84
N GLY A 55 0.02 9.08 -9.48
CA GLY A 55 0.65 10.24 -8.86
C GLY A 55 1.89 9.92 -8.02
N THR A 56 2.02 10.59 -6.88
CA THR A 56 3.23 10.58 -6.03
C THR A 56 2.85 10.58 -4.55
N PRO A 57 3.60 9.88 -3.68
CA PRO A 57 3.30 9.83 -2.25
C PRO A 57 3.49 11.17 -1.53
N SER A 58 4.17 12.14 -2.14
CA SER A 58 4.38 13.48 -1.58
C SER A 58 3.12 14.36 -1.59
N GLN A 59 2.09 13.98 -2.34
CA GLN A 59 0.87 14.77 -2.47
C GLN A 59 -0.30 14.09 -1.75
N LEU A 60 -0.93 14.82 -0.84
CA LEU A 60 -2.03 14.32 -0.02
C LEU A 60 -3.20 13.77 -0.85
N ARG A 61 -3.52 14.38 -1.99
CA ARG A 61 -4.63 13.92 -2.86
C ARG A 61 -4.45 12.50 -3.42
N TYR A 62 -3.20 12.04 -3.57
CA TYR A 62 -2.90 10.71 -4.12
C TYR A 62 -2.63 9.69 -3.02
N PHE A 63 -2.23 10.14 -1.84
CA PHE A 63 -1.70 9.25 -0.80
C PHE A 63 -2.42 9.36 0.54
N GLY A 64 -3.39 10.27 0.66
CA GLY A 64 -4.35 10.40 1.76
C GLY A 64 -3.77 10.07 3.14
N VAL A 65 -4.45 9.15 3.83
CA VAL A 65 -4.07 8.68 5.17
C VAL A 65 -2.83 7.77 5.18
N CYS A 66 -2.35 7.29 4.03
CA CYS A 66 -1.35 6.22 3.96
C CYS A 66 -0.05 6.55 4.70
N SER A 67 0.46 7.78 4.61
CA SER A 67 1.68 8.18 5.36
C SER A 67 1.47 8.10 6.88
N GLN A 68 0.27 8.42 7.36
CA GLN A 68 -0.06 8.31 8.79
C GLN A 68 -0.13 6.84 9.20
N ILE A 69 -0.77 5.99 8.39
CA ILE A 69 -0.82 4.54 8.64
C ILE A 69 0.59 3.95 8.68
N ILE A 70 1.45 4.30 7.73
CA ILE A 70 2.83 3.81 7.67
C ILE A 70 3.60 4.18 8.94
N ARG A 71 3.47 5.41 9.44
CA ARG A 71 4.18 5.85 10.65
C ARG A 71 3.65 5.20 11.94
N HIS A 72 2.35 4.97 12.04
CA HIS A 72 1.73 4.62 13.32
C HIS A 72 1.37 3.13 13.46
N LEU A 73 1.04 2.44 12.35
CA LEU A 73 0.65 1.03 12.38
C LEU A 73 1.77 0.12 11.87
N SER A 74 2.46 0.46 10.78
CA SER A 74 3.47 -0.41 10.18
C SER A 74 4.66 -0.78 11.08
N PRO A 75 5.03 -0.02 12.14
CA PRO A 75 6.04 -0.50 13.09
C PRO A 75 5.63 -1.73 13.89
N LYS A 76 4.33 -2.07 13.92
CA LYS A 76 3.76 -3.17 14.71
C LYS A 76 2.96 -4.18 13.89
N VAL A 77 2.42 -3.74 12.75
CA VAL A 77 1.60 -4.54 11.86
C VAL A 77 2.35 -4.73 10.55
N PRO A 78 2.59 -5.97 10.09
CA PRO A 78 3.26 -6.21 8.82
C PRO A 78 2.55 -5.50 7.66
N THR A 79 3.32 -4.75 6.87
CA THR A 79 2.79 -3.91 5.79
C THR A 79 3.47 -4.22 4.47
N LEU A 80 2.66 -4.47 3.44
CA LEU A 80 3.09 -4.58 2.06
C LEU A 80 2.66 -3.33 1.28
N GLY A 81 3.61 -2.64 0.65
CA GLY A 81 3.33 -1.56 -0.29
C GLY A 81 3.55 -2.01 -1.72
N VAL A 82 2.60 -1.74 -2.62
CA VAL A 82 2.72 -2.09 -4.05
C VAL A 82 2.70 -0.81 -4.89
N CYS A 83 3.65 -0.66 -5.82
CA CYS A 83 3.78 0.52 -6.69
C CYS A 83 3.77 1.85 -5.88
N LEU A 84 2.69 2.64 -5.93
CA LEU A 84 2.54 3.86 -5.12
C LEU A 84 2.67 3.57 -3.62
N GLY A 85 2.13 2.44 -3.14
CA GLY A 85 2.30 2.01 -1.75
C GLY A 85 3.77 1.76 -1.38
N HIS A 86 4.55 1.16 -2.28
CA HIS A 86 6.00 0.95 -2.07
C HIS A 86 6.77 2.27 -2.03
N GLN A 87 6.52 3.15 -3.01
CA GLN A 87 7.08 4.50 -3.04
C GLN A 87 6.71 5.28 -1.77
N GLY A 88 5.48 5.11 -1.30
CA GLY A 88 4.97 5.73 -0.09
C GLY A 88 5.71 5.32 1.18
N ILE A 89 6.09 4.05 1.32
CA ILE A 89 6.93 3.58 2.42
C ILE A 89 8.28 4.30 2.41
N ILE A 90 8.96 4.30 1.26
CA ILE A 90 10.26 4.96 1.08
C ILE A 90 10.16 6.46 1.43
N TRP A 91 9.17 7.14 0.85
CA TRP A 91 8.92 8.56 1.08
C TRP A 91 8.64 8.87 2.57
N THR A 92 7.81 8.05 3.21
CA THR A 92 7.39 8.28 4.61
C THR A 92 8.56 8.25 5.58
N PHE A 93 9.57 7.42 5.29
CA PHE A 93 10.80 7.29 6.06
C PHE A 93 11.96 8.16 5.54
N GLY A 94 11.68 9.18 4.74
CA GLY A 94 12.66 10.20 4.31
C GLY A 94 13.45 9.85 3.05
N GLY A 95 13.14 8.73 2.40
CA GLY A 95 13.70 8.38 1.10
C GLY A 95 13.20 9.27 -0.03
N ARG A 96 13.95 9.31 -1.13
CA ARG A 96 13.62 10.14 -2.31
C ARG A 96 12.96 9.32 -3.40
N ILE A 97 11.85 9.82 -3.93
CA ILE A 97 11.20 9.28 -5.13
C ILE A 97 11.64 10.10 -6.33
N VAL A 98 12.27 9.44 -7.29
CA VAL A 98 12.78 10.05 -8.52
C VAL A 98 12.18 9.36 -9.74
N ARG A 99 12.22 10.03 -10.90
CA ARG A 99 11.76 9.42 -12.15
C ARG A 99 12.72 8.32 -12.58
N ALA A 100 12.16 7.20 -13.03
CA ALA A 100 12.94 6.17 -13.70
C ALA A 100 13.47 6.70 -15.04
N GLY A 101 14.66 6.25 -15.46
CA GLY A 101 15.25 6.63 -16.75
C GLY A 101 14.48 6.13 -17.98
N ARG A 102 13.57 5.16 -17.79
CA ARG A 102 12.65 4.67 -18.82
C ARG A 102 11.30 4.33 -18.22
N VAL A 103 10.25 4.50 -19.01
CA VAL A 103 8.89 4.09 -18.64
C VAL A 103 8.73 2.59 -18.92
N VAL A 104 8.25 1.84 -17.93
CA VAL A 104 7.95 0.41 -18.06
C VAL A 104 6.47 0.22 -17.72
N HIS A 105 5.69 -0.26 -18.68
CA HIS A 105 4.27 -0.54 -18.53
C HIS A 105 3.93 -1.84 -19.28
N GLY A 106 3.31 -2.80 -18.58
CA GLY A 106 2.93 -4.09 -19.15
C GLY A 106 4.10 -5.00 -19.58
N LYS A 107 5.32 -4.72 -19.12
CA LYS A 107 6.52 -5.48 -19.49
C LYS A 107 7.14 -6.12 -18.24
N PRO A 108 7.41 -7.44 -18.24
CA PRO A 108 8.05 -8.10 -17.12
C PRO A 108 9.50 -7.64 -16.97
N SER A 109 10.04 -7.75 -15.76
CA SER A 109 11.46 -7.56 -15.47
C SER A 109 11.90 -8.66 -14.52
N PRO A 110 13.11 -9.24 -14.69
CA PRO A 110 13.65 -10.17 -13.71
C PRO A 110 13.89 -9.44 -12.39
N VAL A 111 13.42 -10.04 -11.29
CA VAL A 111 13.69 -9.58 -9.93
C VAL A 111 14.59 -10.61 -9.27
N TRP A 112 15.78 -10.18 -8.86
CA TRP A 112 16.75 -11.03 -8.18
C TRP A 112 16.59 -10.82 -6.67
N HIS A 113 16.57 -11.92 -5.92
CA HIS A 113 16.59 -11.89 -4.46
C HIS A 113 17.75 -12.76 -3.96
N ASP A 114 18.23 -12.50 -2.75
CA ASP A 114 19.38 -13.16 -2.15
C ASP A 114 19.03 -14.46 -1.41
N GLY A 115 17.81 -14.96 -1.57
CA GLY A 115 17.36 -16.20 -0.91
C GLY A 115 16.97 -16.04 0.56
N ARG A 116 17.08 -14.84 1.14
CA ARG A 116 17.05 -14.63 2.59
C ARG A 116 15.95 -13.67 3.02
#